data_AF-A0A969S9H7-F1
#
_entry.id   AF-A0A969S9H7-F1
#
_cell.length_a   1.000
_cell.length_b   1.000
_cell.length_c   1.000
_cell.angle_alpha   90.00
_cell.angle_beta   90.00
_cell.angle_gamma   90.00
#
_symmetry.space_group_name_H-M   'P 1'
#
loop_
_entity.id
_entity.type
_entity.pdbx_description
1 polymer ?
#
loop_
_entity_poly.entity_id
_entity_poly.type
_entity_poly.pdbx_seq_one_letter_code
_entity_poly.pdbx_strand_id
1 'polypeptide(L)'
;MDINQKFTRVDDVGQDLLDVFLEPYKENCKYLNHAHFQYTEPSHFVHESTSAHQGLWLIKADFSIPESCYIEDTGHFNSVEFNICYNQLFYIMIAYLLKNKLFEVMKDWDLETYKRRQLSDFLIVRFSSTFKKPIQF
;
A
#
# COMPACT_ATOMS: atom_id res chain seq x y z
N MET A 1 15.76 -12.48 3.27
CA MET A 1 14.37 -12.57 2.79
C MET A 1 14.44 -13.26 1.44
N ASP A 2 14.19 -14.56 1.42
CA ASP A 2 14.22 -15.35 0.19
C ASP A 2 13.05 -14.95 -0.71
N ILE A 3 13.38 -14.44 -1.89
CA ILE A 3 12.41 -13.94 -2.90
C ILE A 3 11.74 -15.13 -3.64
N ASN A 4 12.07 -16.37 -3.28
CA ASN A 4 11.57 -17.58 -3.92
C ASN A 4 10.28 -18.13 -3.28
N GLN A 5 9.56 -17.30 -2.51
CA GLN A 5 8.26 -17.69 -2.00
C GLN A 5 7.23 -17.70 -3.13
N LYS A 6 6.60 -18.85 -3.35
CA LYS A 6 5.68 -19.08 -4.47
C LYS A 6 4.34 -18.41 -4.16
N PHE A 7 4.18 -17.14 -4.55
CA PHE A 7 2.89 -16.46 -4.49
C PHE A 7 1.93 -17.14 -5.48
N THR A 8 0.78 -17.58 -4.98
CA THR A 8 -0.15 -18.42 -5.74
C THR A 8 -1.34 -17.65 -6.29
N ARG A 9 -1.61 -16.46 -5.77
CA ARG A 9 -2.75 -15.63 -6.17
C ARG A 9 -2.33 -14.18 -6.36
N VAL A 10 -2.88 -13.56 -7.39
CA VAL A 10 -2.78 -12.12 -7.68
C VAL A 10 -4.19 -11.59 -7.83
N ASP A 11 -4.55 -10.61 -7.02
CA ASP A 11 -5.85 -9.94 -7.07
C ASP A 11 -5.66 -8.45 -7.33
N ASP A 12 -6.41 -7.91 -8.28
CA ASP A 12 -6.46 -6.47 -8.50
C ASP A 12 -7.24 -5.78 -7.38
N VAL A 13 -6.75 -4.62 -6.94
CA VAL A 13 -7.50 -3.80 -6.01
C VAL A 13 -8.57 -3.04 -6.78
N GLY A 14 -9.83 -3.22 -6.38
CA GLY A 14 -10.95 -2.55 -7.03
C GLY A 14 -10.85 -1.02 -6.97
N GLN A 15 -11.22 -0.37 -8.08
CA GLN A 15 -11.23 1.09 -8.21
C GLN A 15 -12.09 1.76 -7.13
N ASP A 16 -13.15 1.07 -6.67
CA ASP A 16 -14.00 1.52 -5.56
C ASP A 16 -13.21 1.79 -4.27
N LEU A 17 -12.15 1.02 -4.01
CA LEU A 17 -11.28 1.26 -2.85
C LEU A 17 -10.35 2.43 -3.08
N LEU A 18 -9.78 2.55 -4.29
CA LEU A 18 -8.91 3.67 -4.64
C LEU A 18 -9.67 4.99 -4.50
N ASP A 19 -10.87 5.07 -5.08
CA ASP A 19 -11.70 6.28 -5.04
C ASP A 19 -12.05 6.72 -3.62
N VAL A 20 -12.36 5.76 -2.74
CA VAL A 20 -12.75 6.05 -1.36
C VAL A 20 -11.56 6.45 -0.48
N PHE A 21 -10.45 5.72 -0.58
CA PHE A 21 -9.33 5.88 0.36
C PHE A 21 -8.23 6.81 -0.14
N LEU A 22 -8.28 7.22 -1.40
CA LEU A 22 -7.47 8.32 -1.93
C LEU A 22 -8.22 9.67 -1.96
N GLU A 23 -9.50 9.70 -1.58
CA GLU A 23 -10.29 10.95 -1.47
C GLU A 23 -9.61 12.06 -0.65
N PRO A 24 -8.90 11.77 0.46
CA PRO A 24 -8.22 12.83 1.23
C PRO A 24 -7.09 13.54 0.47
N TYR A 25 -6.53 12.93 -0.57
CA TYR A 25 -5.51 13.55 -1.40
C TYR A 25 -6.16 14.52 -2.39
N LYS A 26 -5.54 15.71 -2.57
CA LYS A 26 -5.97 16.65 -3.61
C LYS A 26 -5.92 15.98 -4.98
N GLU A 27 -6.73 16.47 -5.91
CA GLU A 27 -6.89 15.84 -7.22
C GLU A 27 -5.55 15.66 -7.96
N ASN A 28 -4.72 16.69 -7.99
CA ASN A 28 -3.37 16.65 -8.58
C ASN A 28 -2.30 16.02 -7.66
N CYS A 29 -2.71 15.42 -6.54
CA CYS A 29 -1.86 14.67 -5.62
C CYS A 29 -2.18 13.17 -5.60
N LYS A 30 -3.16 12.69 -6.38
CA LYS A 30 -3.48 11.25 -6.46
C LYS A 30 -2.57 10.58 -7.48
N TYR A 31 -1.50 9.94 -6.99
CA TYR A 31 -0.44 9.41 -7.84
C TYR A 31 -0.58 7.91 -8.09
N LEU A 32 -1.27 7.18 -7.20
CA LEU A 32 -1.53 5.75 -7.33
C LEU A 32 -2.66 5.50 -8.34
N ASN A 33 -2.32 4.86 -9.46
CA ASN A 33 -3.28 4.55 -10.53
C ASN A 33 -3.88 3.15 -10.40
N HIS A 34 -3.04 2.18 -10.05
CA HIS A 34 -3.42 0.78 -9.99
C HIS A 34 -2.64 0.07 -8.90
N ALA A 35 -3.25 -0.92 -8.25
CA ALA A 35 -2.59 -1.77 -7.28
C ALA A 35 -3.05 -3.22 -7.41
N HIS A 36 -2.15 -4.16 -7.16
CA HIS A 36 -2.46 -5.58 -7.09
C HIS A 36 -1.81 -6.22 -5.87
N PHE A 37 -2.55 -7.12 -5.24
CA PHE A 37 -2.11 -7.90 -4.09
C PHE A 37 -1.65 -9.28 -4.52
N GLN A 38 -0.59 -9.76 -3.90
CA GLN A 38 -0.08 -11.12 -4.07
C GLN A 38 0.01 -11.79 -2.70
N TYR A 39 -0.52 -13.00 -2.55
CA TYR A 39 -0.42 -13.74 -1.29
C TYR A 39 -0.45 -15.25 -1.49
N THR A 40 -0.04 -15.99 -0.46
CA THR A 40 -0.04 -17.46 -0.44
C THR A 40 -1.36 -17.99 0.10
N GLU A 41 -1.93 -19.01 -0.54
CA GLU A 41 -3.15 -19.69 -0.04
C GLU A 41 -2.89 -20.38 1.32
N PRO A 42 -3.81 -20.28 2.29
CA PRO A 42 -3.64 -20.87 3.63
C PRO A 42 -3.42 -22.39 3.64
N SER A 43 -3.87 -23.10 2.60
CA SER A 43 -3.81 -24.57 2.49
C SER A 43 -2.40 -25.15 2.31
N HIS A 44 -1.38 -24.31 2.12
CA HIS A 44 0.02 -24.73 1.94
C HIS A 44 0.89 -24.61 3.20
N PHE A 45 0.35 -24.17 4.33
CA PHE A 45 1.05 -24.23 5.62
C PHE A 45 1.01 -25.67 6.17
N VAL A 46 1.77 -26.56 5.54
CA VAL A 46 2.08 -27.88 6.10
C VAL A 46 3.02 -27.65 7.27
N HIS A 47 2.53 -27.90 8.48
CA HIS A 47 3.24 -28.16 9.74
C HIS A 47 4.55 -27.37 10.03
N GLU A 48 4.54 -26.71 11.20
CA GLU A 48 5.71 -26.22 11.95
C GLU A 48 6.27 -24.83 11.58
N SER A 49 5.66 -23.80 12.17
CA SER A 49 6.39 -22.94 13.12
C SER A 49 5.42 -21.99 13.82
N THR A 50 5.42 -22.02 15.15
CA THR A 50 4.63 -21.17 16.05
C THR A 50 5.10 -19.71 16.09
N SER A 51 5.78 -19.24 15.03
CA SER A 51 6.39 -17.92 14.92
C SER A 51 6.05 -17.17 13.61
N ALA A 52 5.24 -17.74 12.71
CA ALA A 52 5.09 -17.24 11.33
C ALA A 52 3.65 -16.84 10.92
N HIS A 53 2.85 -16.25 11.80
CA HIS A 53 1.51 -15.71 11.47
C HIS A 53 1.53 -14.26 10.94
N GLN A 54 2.66 -13.79 10.43
CA GLN A 54 2.72 -12.52 9.70
C GLN A 54 2.34 -12.79 8.25
N GLY A 55 1.25 -12.18 7.79
CA GLY A 55 0.70 -12.41 6.46
C GLY A 55 1.76 -12.26 5.38
N LEU A 56 1.96 -13.33 4.60
CA LEU A 56 2.83 -13.36 3.43
C LEU A 56 2.09 -12.71 2.26
N TRP A 57 1.85 -11.41 2.37
CA TRP A 57 1.24 -10.61 1.32
C TRP A 57 2.21 -9.54 0.82
N LEU A 58 2.10 -9.24 -0.48
CA LEU A 58 2.84 -8.20 -1.18
C LEU A 58 1.82 -7.34 -1.92
N ILE A 59 1.97 -6.01 -1.83
CA ILE A 59 1.25 -5.09 -2.70
C ILE A 59 2.23 -4.50 -3.72
N LYS A 60 1.80 -4.43 -4.97
CA LYS A 60 2.49 -3.78 -6.08
C LYS A 60 1.56 -2.76 -6.70
N ALA A 61 2.13 -1.71 -7.26
CA ALA A 61 1.36 -0.60 -7.78
C ALA A 61 2.06 0.16 -8.89
N ASP A 62 1.23 0.78 -9.72
CA ASP A 62 1.63 1.69 -10.79
C ASP A 62 1.28 3.11 -10.38
N PHE A 63 2.23 4.02 -10.57
CA PHE A 63 2.11 5.43 -10.19
C PHE A 63 2.34 6.34 -11.40
N SER A 64 1.72 7.51 -11.40
CA SER A 64 2.03 8.60 -12.32
C SER A 64 1.99 9.93 -11.59
N ILE A 65 2.98 10.78 -11.86
CA ILE A 65 3.11 12.10 -11.26
C ILE A 65 3.33 13.09 -12.41
N PRO A 66 2.27 13.75 -12.90
CA PRO A 66 2.40 14.67 -14.03
C PRO A 66 3.13 15.96 -13.63
N GLU A 67 2.99 16.40 -12.38
CA GLU A 67 3.65 17.58 -11.81
C GLU A 67 3.82 17.42 -10.29
N SER A 68 4.85 18.06 -9.73
CA SER A 68 5.04 18.12 -8.28
C SER A 68 4.03 19.08 -7.64
N CYS A 69 3.28 18.62 -6.64
CA CYS A 69 2.22 19.43 -6.03
C CYS A 69 2.70 20.54 -5.07
N TYR A 70 4.01 20.68 -4.84
CA TYR A 70 4.58 21.54 -3.80
C TYR A 70 5.79 22.37 -4.26
N ILE A 71 6.26 22.16 -5.49
CA ILE A 71 7.45 22.81 -6.04
C ILE A 71 7.37 22.80 -7.57
N GLU A 72 8.09 23.71 -8.23
CA GLU A 72 8.33 23.64 -9.68
C GLU A 72 9.07 22.36 -10.07
N ASP A 73 8.94 21.96 -11.33
CA ASP A 73 9.53 20.73 -11.87
C ASP A 73 11.04 20.63 -11.58
N THR A 74 11.43 19.61 -10.82
CA THR A 74 12.82 19.33 -10.48
C THR A 74 13.51 18.40 -11.47
N GLY A 75 12.77 17.88 -12.46
CA GLY A 75 13.24 16.95 -13.49
C GLY A 75 13.52 15.53 -12.99
N HIS A 76 13.07 15.16 -11.79
CA HIS A 76 13.23 13.83 -11.21
C HIS A 76 12.28 13.58 -10.03
N PHE A 77 12.10 12.30 -9.69
CA PHE A 77 11.32 11.88 -8.53
C PHE A 77 11.99 12.23 -7.20
N ASN A 78 11.29 13.03 -6.40
CA ASN A 78 11.74 13.56 -5.13
C ASN A 78 11.41 12.61 -3.97
N SER A 79 12.12 12.78 -2.86
CA SER A 79 11.85 12.03 -1.62
C SER A 79 10.46 12.30 -1.05
N VAL A 80 9.92 13.50 -1.27
CA VAL A 80 8.56 13.88 -0.84
C VAL A 80 7.51 13.08 -1.63
N GLU A 81 7.67 12.97 -2.95
CA GLU A 81 6.77 12.18 -3.80
C GLU A 81 6.84 10.70 -3.47
N PHE A 82 8.04 10.16 -3.19
CA PHE A 82 8.18 8.79 -2.69
C PHE A 82 7.36 8.55 -1.43
N ASN A 83 7.39 9.49 -0.49
CA ASN A 83 6.61 9.39 0.74
C ASN A 83 5.10 9.52 0.50
N ILE A 84 4.67 10.40 -0.42
CA ILE A 84 3.26 10.53 -0.80
C ILE A 84 2.76 9.23 -1.44
N CYS A 85 3.50 8.66 -2.40
CA CYS A 85 3.17 7.38 -3.03
C CYS A 85 3.14 6.23 -2.02
N TYR A 86 4.09 6.18 -1.10
CA TYR A 86 4.11 5.21 -0.01
C TYR A 86 2.84 5.30 0.85
N ASN A 87 2.43 6.51 1.24
CA ASN A 87 1.23 6.71 2.06
C ASN A 87 -0.04 6.26 1.32
N GLN A 88 -0.17 6.61 0.04
CA GLN A 88 -1.31 6.17 -0.78
C GLN A 88 -1.37 4.65 -0.87
N LEU A 89 -0.24 4.02 -1.20
CA LEU A 89 -0.17 2.57 -1.30
C LEU A 89 -0.47 1.88 0.03
N PHE A 90 0.05 2.42 1.12
CA PHE A 90 -0.18 1.90 2.47
C PHE A 90 -1.66 2.00 2.85
N TYR A 91 -2.34 3.11 2.56
CA TYR A 91 -3.77 3.24 2.85
C TYR A 91 -4.61 2.25 2.04
N ILE A 92 -4.30 2.09 0.75
CA ILE A 92 -4.97 1.09 -0.10
C ILE A 92 -4.70 -0.33 0.41
N MET A 93 -3.48 -0.59 0.88
CA MET A 93 -3.11 -1.88 1.41
C MET A 93 -3.95 -2.26 2.64
N ILE A 94 -4.11 -1.34 3.60
CA ILE A 94 -4.95 -1.58 4.78
C ILE A 94 -6.43 -1.75 4.39
N ALA A 95 -6.96 -0.92 3.48
CA ALA A 95 -8.32 -1.06 2.98
C ALA A 95 -8.58 -2.46 2.39
N TYR A 96 -7.67 -2.93 1.53
CA TYR A 96 -7.78 -4.24 0.90
C TYR A 96 -7.76 -5.37 1.93
N LEU A 97 -6.82 -5.31 2.88
CA LEU A 97 -6.68 -6.32 3.92
C LEU A 97 -7.93 -6.39 4.82
N LEU A 98 -8.55 -5.26 5.14
CA LEU A 98 -9.80 -5.19 5.90
C LEU A 98 -10.98 -5.76 5.10
N LYS A 99 -11.17 -5.31 3.85
CA LYS A 99 -12.25 -5.79 2.96
C LYS A 99 -12.24 -7.32 2.82
N ASN A 100 -11.04 -7.90 2.72
CA ASN A 100 -10.86 -9.35 2.53
C ASN A 100 -10.62 -10.12 3.83
N LYS A 101 -10.65 -9.46 5.00
CA LYS A 101 -10.40 -10.06 6.32
C LYS A 101 -9.07 -10.83 6.40
N LEU A 102 -8.03 -10.28 5.77
CA LEU A 102 -6.69 -10.89 5.67
C LEU A 102 -5.72 -10.41 6.76
N PHE A 103 -6.15 -9.52 7.65
CA PHE A 103 -5.31 -8.96 8.70
C PHE A 103 -5.91 -9.14 10.09
N GLU A 104 -5.52 -10.24 10.75
CA GLU A 104 -6.09 -10.71 12.02
C GLU A 104 -6.10 -9.64 13.12
N VAL A 105 -5.04 -8.84 13.22
CA VAL A 105 -4.90 -7.78 14.23
C VAL A 105 -5.98 -6.70 14.09
N MET A 106 -6.56 -6.53 12.90
CA MET A 106 -7.62 -5.57 12.62
C MET A 106 -8.94 -6.23 12.21
N LYS A 107 -9.16 -7.51 12.55
CA LYS A 107 -10.37 -8.24 12.14
C LYS A 107 -11.70 -7.62 12.60
N ASP A 108 -11.66 -6.86 13.69
CA ASP A 108 -12.82 -6.19 14.27
C ASP A 108 -13.09 -4.80 13.65
N TRP A 109 -12.22 -4.35 12.74
CA TRP A 109 -12.41 -3.08 12.02
C TRP A 109 -13.13 -3.33 10.69
N ASP A 110 -14.07 -2.46 10.37
CA ASP A 110 -14.67 -2.35 9.05
C ASP A 110 -14.09 -1.17 8.26
N LEU A 111 -14.44 -1.08 6.97
CA LEU A 111 -13.97 0.00 6.09
C LEU A 111 -14.45 1.38 6.55
N GLU A 112 -15.63 1.47 7.14
CA GLU A 112 -16.17 2.73 7.66
C GLU A 112 -15.39 3.25 8.87
N THR A 113 -15.06 2.35 9.81
CA THR A 113 -14.21 2.67 10.96
C THR A 113 -12.82 3.06 10.50
N TYR A 114 -12.26 2.33 9.54
CA TYR A 114 -10.97 2.66 8.96
C TYR A 114 -10.98 4.03 8.29
N LYS A 115 -11.98 4.34 7.44
CA LYS A 115 -12.12 5.65 6.78
C LYS A 115 -12.16 6.80 7.77
N ARG A 116 -12.93 6.68 8.86
CA ARG A 116 -13.02 7.71 9.91
C ARG A 116 -11.68 7.96 10.63
N ARG A 117 -10.84 6.93 10.73
CA ARG A 117 -9.58 6.95 11.50
C ARG A 117 -8.33 7.09 10.62
N GLN A 118 -8.48 7.01 9.30
CA GLN A 118 -7.37 6.95 8.33
C GLN A 118 -6.35 8.06 8.54
N LEU A 119 -6.81 9.29 8.76
CA LEU A 119 -5.94 10.46 8.89
C LEU A 119 -5.43 10.68 10.32
N SER A 120 -6.24 10.40 11.34
CA SER A 120 -5.91 10.71 12.74
C SER A 120 -5.07 9.63 13.41
N ASP A 121 -5.26 8.36 13.04
CA ASP A 121 -4.76 7.23 13.83
C ASP A 121 -3.61 6.47 13.15
N PHE A 122 -3.32 6.75 11.88
CA PHE A 122 -2.22 6.13 11.15
C PHE A 122 -1.02 7.07 11.07
N LEU A 123 -0.04 6.82 11.93
CA LEU A 123 1.14 7.66 12.11
C LEU A 123 2.40 6.95 11.62
N ILE A 124 3.22 7.68 10.86
CA ILE A 124 4.56 7.22 10.48
C ILE A 124 5.52 7.62 11.60
N VAL A 125 5.82 6.66 12.49
CA VAL A 125 6.73 6.89 13.62
C VAL A 125 8.20 6.97 13.16
N ARG A 126 8.54 6.26 12.07
CA ARG A 126 9.87 6.28 11.47
C ARG A 126 9.77 6.02 9.98
N PHE A 127 10.47 6.83 9.19
CA PHE A 127 10.59 6.67 7.75
C PHE A 127 12.07 6.71 7.34
N SER A 128 12.44 5.90 6.35
CA SER A 128 13.77 5.92 5.77
C SER A 128 13.67 5.54 4.30
N SER A 129 14.33 6.32 3.44
CA SER A 129 14.35 6.13 2.00
C SER A 129 15.78 6.28 1.49
N THR A 130 16.20 5.39 0.59
CA THR A 130 17.53 5.43 -0.03
C THR A 130 17.38 5.37 -1.53
N PHE A 131 17.91 6.38 -2.23
CA PHE A 131 17.84 6.50 -3.69
C PHE A 131 19.19 6.15 -4.29
N LYS A 132 19.26 5.02 -5.01
CA LYS A 132 20.51 4.58 -5.67
C LYS A 132 20.78 5.30 -6.98
N LYS A 133 19.72 5.77 -7.64
CA LYS A 133 19.71 6.55 -8.86
C LYS A 133 18.45 7.40 -8.89
N PRO A 134 18.44 8.53 -9.62
CA PRO A 134 17.21 9.26 -9.90
C PRO A 134 16.18 8.33 -10.57
N ILE A 135 14.93 8.42 -10.13
CA ILE A 135 13.79 7.79 -10.79
C ILE A 135 13.17 8.88 -11.67
N GLN A 136 12.85 8.53 -12.91
CA GLN A 136 12.16 9.43 -13.84
C GLN A 136 10.65 9.23 -13.72
N PHE A 137 9.91 10.31 -13.95
CA PHE A 137 8.45 10.28 -14.04
C PHE A 137 7.97 9.51 -15.28
#